data_AF-A0A538SAM0-F1
#
_entry.id   AF-A0A538SAM0-F1
#
_cell.length_a   1.000
_cell.length_b   1.000
_cell.length_c   1.000
_cell.angle_alpha   90.00
_cell.angle_beta   90.00
_cell.angle_gamma   90.00
#
_symmetry.space_group_name_H-M   'P 1'
#
loop_
_entity.id
_entity.type
_entity.pdbx_description
1 polymer ?
#
loop_
_entity_poly.entity_id
_entity_poly.type
_entity_poly.pdbx_seq_one_letter_code
_entity_poly.pdbx_strand_id
1 'polypeptide(L)'
;MAFRTLRSLDAAGKRVFVRVDFNVPLSPDGSVADDTRIIASLPTLRYLIEKGARLVVASHLGRPRGMRDPKQSLAPVRERLERCLRAAVGFAESIVGPDAERKAEALQNGEILLLENLRFDPREEQNDPGFSR
;
A
#
# COMPACT_ATOMS: atom_id res chain seq x y z
N MET A 1 0.01 14.18 -24.16
CA MET A 1 1.23 14.02 -23.34
C MET A 1 1.55 12.54 -23.22
N ALA A 2 2.82 12.13 -23.36
CA ALA A 2 3.23 10.75 -23.13
C ALA A 2 3.70 10.61 -21.67
N PHE A 3 3.01 9.81 -20.88
CA PHE A 3 3.43 9.49 -19.52
C PHE A 3 4.53 8.42 -19.56
N ARG A 4 5.56 8.58 -18.72
CA ARG A 4 6.48 7.46 -18.42
C ARG A 4 5.69 6.36 -17.75
N THR A 5 5.98 5.11 -18.10
CA THR A 5 5.27 3.94 -17.56
C THR A 5 6.23 3.02 -16.82
N LEU A 6 5.69 2.05 -16.09
CA LEU A 6 6.48 1.03 -15.39
C LEU A 6 7.35 0.19 -16.34
N ARG A 7 7.04 0.17 -17.65
CA ARG A 7 7.86 -0.53 -18.65
C ARG A 7 9.22 0.13 -18.88
N SER A 8 9.32 1.43 -18.63
CA SER A 8 10.58 2.19 -18.72
C SER A 8 11.34 2.27 -17.39
N LEU A 9 10.80 1.71 -16.31
CA LEU A 9 11.43 1.71 -15.00
C LEU A 9 12.31 0.46 -14.85
N ASP A 10 13.60 0.66 -14.63
CA ASP A 10 14.47 -0.39 -14.08
C ASP A 10 14.17 -0.51 -12.58
N ALA A 11 13.39 -1.53 -12.20
CA ALA A 11 12.88 -1.72 -10.85
C ALA A 11 13.68 -2.75 -10.02
N ALA A 12 14.59 -3.50 -10.65
CA ALA A 12 15.29 -4.60 -10.01
C ALA A 12 16.12 -4.14 -8.81
N GLY A 13 15.91 -4.75 -7.65
CA GLY A 13 16.58 -4.41 -6.40
C GLY A 13 16.21 -3.03 -5.83
N LYS A 14 15.35 -2.25 -6.49
CA LYS A 14 14.96 -0.91 -6.03
C LYS A 14 13.73 -1.00 -5.15
N ARG A 15 13.68 -0.11 -4.16
CA ARG A 15 12.48 0.13 -3.38
C ARG A 15 11.55 1.01 -4.20
N VAL A 16 10.31 0.56 -4.42
CA VAL A 16 9.32 1.25 -5.25
C VAL A 16 8.10 1.54 -4.39
N PHE A 17 7.81 2.83 -4.20
CA PHE A 17 6.58 3.29 -3.57
C PHE A 17 5.44 3.26 -4.60
N VAL A 18 4.37 2.54 -4.29
CA VAL A 18 3.22 2.37 -5.18
C VAL A 18 1.95 2.85 -4.48
N ARG A 19 1.41 3.97 -4.96
CA ARG A 19 0.07 4.43 -4.56
C ARG A 19 -0.97 3.62 -5.32
N VAL A 20 -1.82 2.91 -4.57
CA VAL A 20 -2.94 2.13 -5.13
C VAL A 20 -4.28 2.63 -4.57
N ASP A 21 -5.37 2.18 -5.18
CA ASP A 21 -6.73 2.38 -4.67
C ASP A 21 -7.21 1.09 -3.99
N PHE A 22 -7.08 1.02 -2.67
CA PHE A 22 -7.71 0.01 -1.83
C PHE A 22 -8.84 0.58 -0.98
N ASN A 23 -9.48 1.65 -1.43
CA ASN A 23 -10.68 2.14 -0.77
C ASN A 23 -11.86 1.23 -1.13
N VAL A 24 -11.94 0.09 -0.44
CA VAL A 24 -12.92 -0.99 -0.65
C VAL A 24 -14.00 -0.96 0.44
N PRO A 25 -15.22 -1.42 0.16
CA PRO A 25 -16.21 -1.62 1.21
C PRO A 25 -15.78 -2.75 2.15
N LEU A 26 -15.98 -2.55 3.44
CA LEU A 26 -15.83 -3.58 4.47
C LEU A 26 -17.20 -4.09 4.90
N SER A 27 -17.27 -5.39 5.18
CA SER A 27 -18.41 -6.06 5.78
C SER A 27 -18.57 -5.67 7.25
N PRO A 28 -19.72 -5.93 7.89
CA PRO A 28 -19.95 -5.62 9.31
C PRO A 28 -18.95 -6.28 10.28
N ASP A 29 -18.35 -7.41 9.88
CA ASP A 29 -17.30 -8.13 10.61
C ASP A 29 -15.88 -7.55 10.39
N GLY A 30 -15.74 -6.51 9.57
CA GLY A 30 -14.48 -5.85 9.24
C GLY A 30 -13.72 -6.49 8.07
N SER A 31 -14.23 -7.56 7.47
CA SER A 31 -13.61 -8.19 6.29
C SER A 31 -13.86 -7.40 5.00
N VAL A 32 -13.04 -7.60 3.96
CA VAL A 32 -13.27 -6.98 2.64
C VAL A 32 -14.51 -7.57 1.99
N ALA A 33 -15.53 -6.74 1.73
CA ALA A 33 -16.79 -7.16 1.12
C ALA A 33 -16.72 -7.27 -0.41
N ASP A 34 -15.96 -6.38 -1.05
CA ASP A 34 -15.71 -6.35 -2.50
C ASP A 34 -14.24 -6.02 -2.74
N ASP A 35 -13.51 -6.94 -3.36
CA ASP A 35 -12.08 -6.84 -3.60
C ASP A 35 -11.73 -6.44 -5.04
N THR A 36 -12.71 -6.00 -5.84
CA THR A 36 -12.51 -5.60 -7.25
C THR A 36 -11.33 -4.64 -7.42
N ARG A 37 -11.19 -3.66 -6.51
CA ARG A 37 -10.10 -2.68 -6.55
C ARG A 37 -8.74 -3.30 -6.19
N ILE A 38 -8.73 -4.26 -5.27
CA ILE A 38 -7.53 -5.02 -4.93
C ILE A 38 -7.07 -5.82 -6.15
N ILE A 39 -8.00 -6.56 -6.78
CA ILE A 39 -7.74 -7.35 -7.98
C ILE A 39 -7.20 -6.48 -9.12
N ALA A 40 -7.80 -5.30 -9.33
CA ALA A 40 -7.37 -4.36 -10.38
C ALA A 40 -5.92 -3.88 -10.23
N SER A 41 -5.37 -3.87 -9.00
CA SER A 41 -3.98 -3.49 -8.75
C SER A 41 -2.96 -4.62 -9.02
N LEU A 42 -3.40 -5.88 -9.03
CA LEU A 42 -2.51 -7.05 -9.06
C LEU A 42 -1.58 -7.09 -10.28
N PRO A 43 -1.99 -6.72 -11.51
CA PRO A 43 -1.08 -6.74 -12.66
C PRO A 43 0.15 -5.85 -12.44
N THR A 44 -0.03 -4.67 -11.84
CA THR A 44 1.06 -3.74 -11.52
C THR A 44 1.96 -4.29 -10.43
N LEU A 45 1.37 -4.80 -9.34
CA LEU A 45 2.13 -5.32 -8.21
C LEU A 45 2.94 -6.57 -8.60
N ARG A 46 2.32 -7.52 -9.31
CA ARG A 46 2.99 -8.73 -9.80
C ARG A 46 4.12 -8.39 -10.75
N TYR A 47 3.91 -7.47 -11.71
CA TYR A 47 4.96 -7.04 -12.63
C TYR A 47 6.20 -6.52 -11.88
N LEU A 48 6.03 -5.69 -10.85
CA LEU A 48 7.15 -5.15 -10.10
C LEU A 48 7.83 -6.21 -9.21
N ILE A 49 7.05 -7.10 -8.58
CA ILE A 49 7.56 -8.23 -7.80
C ILE A 49 8.40 -9.16 -8.68
N GLU A 50 7.89 -9.54 -9.86
CA GLU A 50 8.60 -10.39 -10.83
C GLU A 50 9.89 -9.74 -11.35
N LYS A 51 9.93 -8.40 -11.40
CA LYS A 51 11.15 -7.64 -11.72
C LYS A 51 12.12 -7.52 -10.55
N GLY A 52 11.82 -8.09 -9.39
CA GLY A 52 12.66 -8.05 -8.20
C GLY A 52 12.64 -6.70 -7.48
N ALA A 53 11.58 -5.92 -7.62
CA ALA A 53 11.39 -4.69 -6.85
C ALA A 53 11.05 -5.01 -5.39
N ARG A 54 11.38 -4.09 -4.49
CA ARG A 54 10.98 -4.10 -3.08
C ARG A 54 9.81 -3.14 -2.91
N LEU A 55 8.59 -3.66 -2.75
CA LEU A 55 7.39 -2.84 -2.84
C LEU A 55 6.98 -2.24 -1.50
N VAL A 56 6.76 -0.93 -1.50
CA VAL A 56 6.06 -0.22 -0.42
C VAL A 56 4.74 0.28 -1.02
N VAL A 57 3.64 -0.34 -0.62
CA VAL A 57 2.30 -0.03 -1.12
C VAL A 57 1.57 0.84 -0.13
N ALA A 58 0.92 1.89 -0.64
CA ALA A 58 0.17 2.83 0.16
C ALA A 58 -1.24 3.04 -0.41
N SER A 59 -2.23 3.08 0.47
CA SER A 59 -3.60 3.39 0.12
C SER A 59 -4.26 4.29 1.16
N HIS A 60 -5.44 4.82 0.82
CA HIS A 60 -6.39 5.29 1.81
C HIS A 60 -7.55 4.31 1.91
N LEU A 61 -8.27 4.36 3.03
CA LEU A 61 -9.55 3.68 3.22
C LEU A 61 -10.52 4.64 3.91
N GLY A 62 -11.68 4.88 3.29
CA GLY A 62 -12.68 5.80 3.81
C GLY A 62 -12.16 7.24 3.99
N ARG A 63 -12.70 7.92 5.00
CA ARG A 63 -12.42 9.33 5.33
C ARG A 63 -12.28 9.52 6.85
N PRO A 64 -11.18 9.05 7.45
CA PRO A 64 -10.92 9.17 8.89
C PRO A 64 -10.62 10.60 9.37
N ARG A 65 -10.42 11.57 8.46
CA ARG A 65 -10.12 12.98 8.77
C ARG A 65 -8.93 13.15 9.73
N GLY A 66 -7.87 12.37 9.53
CA GLY A 66 -6.67 12.41 10.38
C GLY A 66 -6.79 11.71 11.73
N MET A 67 -7.88 10.98 12.00
CA MET A 67 -8.05 10.20 13.22
C MET A 67 -7.81 8.71 12.98
N ARG A 68 -7.10 8.05 13.89
CA ARG A 68 -6.89 6.60 13.81
C ARG A 68 -8.14 5.87 14.28
N ASP A 69 -8.94 5.40 13.32
CA ASP A 69 -10.10 4.54 13.57
C ASP A 69 -9.76 3.10 13.13
N PRO A 70 -9.70 2.11 14.05
CA PRO A 70 -9.48 0.71 13.71
C PRO A 70 -10.42 0.18 12.62
N LYS A 71 -11.65 0.71 12.52
CA LYS A 71 -12.62 0.34 11.48
C LYS A 71 -12.21 0.75 10.07
N GLN A 72 -11.26 1.67 9.95
CA GLN A 72 -10.72 2.16 8.68
C GLN A 72 -9.23 1.78 8.51
N SER A 73 -8.74 0.79 9.27
CA SER A 73 -7.40 0.22 9.06
C SER A 73 -7.32 -0.56 7.75
N LEU A 74 -6.13 -0.62 7.17
CA LEU A 74 -5.81 -1.45 6.00
C LEU A 74 -5.42 -2.90 6.38
N ALA A 75 -5.42 -3.28 7.66
CA ALA A 75 -5.19 -4.66 8.09
C ALA A 75 -6.07 -5.73 7.38
N PRO A 76 -7.41 -5.56 7.21
CA PRO A 76 -8.22 -6.52 6.46
C PRO A 76 -7.88 -6.53 4.95
N VAL A 77 -7.44 -5.40 4.41
CA VAL A 77 -6.98 -5.30 3.01
C VAL A 77 -5.68 -6.07 2.81
N ARG A 78 -4.73 -5.97 3.77
CA ARG A 78 -3.49 -6.76 3.78
C ARG A 78 -3.80 -8.26 3.67
N GLU A 79 -4.69 -8.76 4.52
CA GLU A 79 -5.10 -10.17 4.51
C GLU A 79 -5.69 -10.59 3.16
N ARG A 80 -6.55 -9.74 2.57
CA ARG A 80 -7.12 -10.05 1.25
C ARG A 80 -6.05 -10.03 0.17
N LEU A 81 -5.15 -9.06 0.20
CA LEU A 81 -4.05 -8.92 -0.75
C LEU A 81 -3.11 -10.14 -0.71
N GLU A 82 -2.78 -10.66 0.48
CA GLU A 82 -2.01 -11.90 0.64
C GLU A 82 -2.66 -13.08 -0.08
N ARG A 83 -3.97 -13.27 0.11
CA ARG A 83 -4.73 -14.35 -0.55
C ARG A 83 -4.73 -14.18 -2.07
N CYS A 84 -4.86 -12.96 -2.57
CA CYS A 84 -4.84 -12.64 -3.99
C CYS A 84 -3.46 -12.80 -4.66
N LEU A 85 -2.39 -12.43 -3.94
CA LEU A 85 -1.01 -12.58 -4.42
C LEU A 85 -0.47 -13.99 -4.23
N ARG A 86 -1.04 -14.76 -3.28
CA ARG A 86 -0.49 -16.03 -2.79
C ARG A 86 0.95 -15.87 -2.28
N ALA A 87 1.21 -14.76 -1.62
CA ALA A 87 2.49 -14.38 -1.06
C ALA A 87 2.27 -13.61 0.25
N ALA A 88 3.26 -13.65 1.14
CA ALA A 88 3.23 -12.87 2.38
C ALA A 88 3.26 -11.37 2.06
N VAL A 89 2.46 -10.60 2.80
CA VAL A 89 2.43 -9.14 2.71
C VAL A 89 2.71 -8.58 4.10
N GLY A 90 3.86 -7.92 4.23
CA GLY A 90 4.22 -7.19 5.44
C GLY A 90 3.24 -6.04 5.70
N PHE A 91 3.13 -5.63 6.96
CA PHE A 91 2.27 -4.51 7.36
C PHE A 91 3.00 -3.55 8.29
N ALA A 92 3.02 -2.27 7.93
CA ALA A 92 3.48 -1.22 8.82
C ALA A 92 2.29 -0.64 9.58
N GLU A 93 2.41 -0.56 10.91
CA GLU A 93 1.38 0.07 11.73
C GLU A 93 1.48 1.59 11.65
N SER A 94 2.57 2.14 11.14
CA SER A 94 2.72 3.57 10.85
C SER A 94 2.73 3.85 9.35
N ILE A 95 2.36 5.08 8.99
CA ILE A 95 2.45 5.59 7.61
C ILE A 95 3.88 6.10 7.34
N VAL A 96 4.45 6.77 8.33
CA VAL A 96 5.81 7.34 8.33
C VAL A 96 6.51 7.03 9.65
N GLY A 97 7.81 7.31 9.72
CA GLY A 97 8.61 7.14 10.92
C GLY A 97 9.16 5.73 11.12
N PRO A 98 9.73 5.43 12.31
CA PRO A 98 10.65 4.32 12.46
C PRO A 98 10.09 2.93 12.17
N ASP A 99 8.79 2.67 12.37
CA ASP A 99 8.20 1.37 12.04
C ASP A 99 8.13 1.14 10.53
N ALA A 100 7.53 2.09 9.79
CA ALA A 100 7.46 2.06 8.34
C ALA A 100 8.84 2.03 7.68
N GLU A 101 9.78 2.86 8.17
CA GLU A 101 11.14 2.92 7.64
C GLU A 101 11.89 1.60 7.82
N ARG A 102 11.94 1.06 9.05
CA ARG A 102 12.61 -0.22 9.32
C ARG A 102 12.03 -1.36 8.50
N LYS A 103 10.70 -1.47 8.43
CA LYS A 103 10.04 -2.52 7.65
C LYS A 103 10.31 -2.36 6.16
N ALA A 104 10.31 -1.14 5.64
CA ALA A 104 10.61 -0.87 4.24
C ALA A 104 12.08 -1.11 3.88
N GLU A 105 13.00 -0.90 4.81
CA GLU A 105 14.43 -1.20 4.65
C GLU A 105 14.73 -2.69 4.71
N ALA A 106 13.98 -3.44 5.54
CA ALA A 106 14.14 -4.88 5.70
C ALA A 106 13.61 -5.71 4.50
N LEU A 107 12.84 -5.10 3.59
CA LEU A 107 12.30 -5.78 2.41
C LEU A 107 13.42 -6.41 1.55
N GLN A 108 13.24 -7.68 1.24
CA GLN A 108 14.02 -8.41 0.25
C GLN A 108 13.40 -8.25 -1.14
N ASN A 109 14.17 -8.54 -2.19
CA ASN A 109 13.71 -8.41 -3.56
C ASN A 109 12.46 -9.27 -3.81
N GLY A 110 11.41 -8.67 -4.37
CA GLY A 110 10.13 -9.33 -4.60
C GLY A 110 9.17 -9.29 -3.40
N GLU A 111 9.60 -8.77 -2.24
CA GLU A 111 8.72 -8.61 -1.09
C GLU A 111 7.89 -7.33 -1.17
N ILE A 112 6.80 -7.33 -0.41
CA ILE A 112 5.79 -6.27 -0.39
C ILE A 112 5.43 -5.91 1.04
N LEU A 113 5.39 -4.61 1.32
CA LEU A 113 4.93 -3.99 2.55
C LEU A 113 3.71 -3.12 2.24
N LEU A 114 2.60 -3.33 2.95
CA LEU A 114 1.46 -2.41 2.97
C LEU A 114 1.60 -1.45 4.16
N LEU A 115 1.57 -0.15 3.88
CA LEU A 115 1.49 0.88 4.91
C LEU A 115 0.06 0.98 5.45
N GLU A 116 -0.08 1.49 6.67
CA GLU A 116 -1.38 1.83 7.23
C GLU A 116 -2.05 2.98 6.43
N ASN A 117 -3.36 3.14 6.61
CA ASN A 117 -4.21 4.11 5.93
C ASN A 117 -3.63 5.53 5.95
N LEU A 118 -3.22 6.05 4.78
CA LEU A 118 -2.59 7.37 4.64
C LEU A 118 -3.41 8.51 5.26
N ARG A 119 -4.74 8.41 5.24
CA ARG A 119 -5.63 9.44 5.79
C ARG A 119 -5.72 9.46 7.31
N PHE A 120 -5.05 8.54 8.01
CA PHE A 120 -4.82 8.69 9.45
C PHE A 120 -3.84 9.82 9.75
N ASP A 121 -3.10 10.31 8.76
CA ASP A 121 -2.34 11.55 8.87
C ASP A 121 -3.12 12.70 8.21
N PRO A 122 -3.49 13.78 8.94
CA PRO A 122 -4.22 14.91 8.35
C PRO A 122 -3.41 15.63 7.26
N ARG A 123 -2.10 15.44 7.21
CA ARG A 123 -1.22 16.03 6.20
C ARG A 123 -1.43 15.46 4.80
N GLU A 124 -1.92 14.22 4.68
CA GLU A 124 -2.24 13.58 3.38
C GLU A 124 -3.26 14.42 2.59
N GLU A 125 -4.38 14.80 3.20
CA GLU A 125 -5.44 15.54 2.50
C GLU A 125 -5.07 17.01 2.22
N GLN A 126 -4.06 17.53 2.91
CA GLN A 126 -3.54 18.89 2.73
C GLN A 126 -2.44 18.96 1.68
N ASN A 127 -1.98 17.82 1.14
CA ASN A 127 -0.80 17.75 0.29
C ASN A 127 0.41 18.43 0.94
N ASP A 128 0.59 18.20 2.24
CA ASP A 128 1.62 18.85 3.04
C ASP A 128 3.03 18.48 2.52
N PRO A 129 3.88 19.45 2.20
CA PRO A 129 5.22 19.17 1.68
C PRO A 129 6.11 18.37 2.64
N GLY A 130 5.90 18.50 3.96
CA GLY A 130 6.63 17.75 4.97
C GLY A 130 6.19 16.29 5.07
N PHE A 131 4.99 15.95 4.60
CA PHE A 131 4.52 14.56 4.50
C PHE A 131 5.02 13.83 3.25
N SER A 132 5.24 14.57 2.16
CA SER A 132 5.74 14.01 0.90
C SER A 132 7.27 13.78 0.82
N ARG A 133 8.01 14.23 1.84
CA ARG A 133 9.48 14.26 1.86
C ARG A 133 10.11 13.06 2.54
#